data_AF-A0A2A2GB74-F1
#
_entry.id   AF-A0A2A2GB74-F1
#
_cell.length_a   1.000
_cell.length_b   1.000
_cell.length_c   1.000
_cell.angle_alpha   90.00
_cell.angle_beta   90.00
_cell.angle_gamma   90.00
#
_symmetry.space_group_name_H-M   'P 1'
#
loop_
_entity.id
_entity.type
_entity.pdbx_description
1 polymer ?
#
loop_
_entity_poly.entity_id
_entity_poly.type
_entity_poly.pdbx_seq_one_letter_code
_entity_poly.pdbx_strand_id
1 'polypeptide(L)'
;MERTYSFTETVICGLIATFMMSMLSFLSSGIGLPVIDVGYMLKEIFNHIHEQDPYNILWGNAAYYIGGILLALIWVVFLDDRIPGNWLVQGIMYGIGISIIAAVIISPAISMAGGESFGLFYLDTWFPVLNIIAGLIMHLGYGITLLLCLEYSDHFKSD
;
A
#
# COMPACT_ATOMS: atom_id res chain seq x y z
N MET A 1 15.70 -5.10 22.83
CA MET A 1 15.05 -6.40 22.53
C MET A 1 15.03 -6.51 21.02
N GLU A 2 15.59 -7.59 20.49
CA GLU A 2 15.53 -7.89 19.05
C GLU A 2 14.08 -8.30 18.76
N ARG A 3 13.35 -7.51 17.94
CA ARG A 3 11.96 -7.84 17.61
C ARG A 3 11.97 -9.02 16.67
N THR A 4 11.21 -10.07 17.01
CA THR A 4 11.16 -11.28 16.18
C THR A 4 9.73 -11.58 15.76
N TYR A 5 9.42 -11.27 14.51
CA TYR A 5 8.11 -11.56 13.91
C TYR A 5 8.19 -12.85 13.09
N SER A 6 7.21 -13.72 13.28
CA SER A 6 7.05 -14.90 12.43
C SER A 6 6.51 -14.49 11.07
N PHE A 7 6.75 -15.34 10.06
CA PHE A 7 6.18 -15.13 8.72
C PHE A 7 4.65 -14.97 8.76
N THR A 8 3.96 -15.82 9.52
CA THR A 8 2.51 -15.80 9.63
C THR A 8 1.99 -14.48 10.21
N GLU A 9 2.63 -13.96 11.25
CA GLU A 9 2.25 -12.66 11.84
C GLU A 9 2.43 -11.53 10.84
N THR A 10 3.57 -11.49 10.15
CA THR A 10 3.84 -10.46 9.14
C THR A 10 2.80 -10.50 8.01
N VAL A 11 2.42 -11.69 7.55
CA VAL A 11 1.37 -11.87 6.54
C VAL A 11 0.03 -11.34 7.04
N ILE A 12 -0.39 -11.72 8.25
CA ILE A 12 -1.66 -11.27 8.83
C ILE A 12 -1.66 -9.74 9.00
N CYS A 13 -0.57 -9.16 9.53
CA CYS A 13 -0.43 -7.72 9.69
C CYS A 13 -0.48 -6.99 8.35
N GLY A 14 0.19 -7.54 7.32
CA GLY A 14 0.14 -7.00 5.95
C GLY A 14 -1.26 -7.03 5.35
N LEU A 15 -2.03 -8.10 5.56
CA LEU A 15 -3.43 -8.18 5.13
C LEU A 15 -4.30 -7.11 5.80
N ILE A 16 -4.18 -6.96 7.13
CA ILE A 16 -4.94 -5.95 7.90
C ILE A 16 -4.58 -4.53 7.45
N ALA A 17 -3.28 -4.24 7.30
CA ALA A 17 -2.80 -2.94 6.85
C ALA A 17 -3.29 -2.60 5.43
N THR A 18 -3.32 -3.59 4.54
CA THR A 18 -3.82 -3.41 3.16
C THR A 18 -5.32 -3.19 3.13
N PHE A 19 -6.06 -3.91 3.98
CA PHE A 19 -7.49 -3.66 4.16
C PHE A 19 -7.74 -2.23 4.66
N MET A 20 -6.97 -1.74 5.64
CA MET A 20 -7.09 -0.36 6.12
C MET A 20 -6.79 0.66 5.01
N MET A 21 -5.72 0.42 4.23
CA MET A 21 -5.38 1.24 3.07
C MET A 21 -6.52 1.32 2.05
N SER A 22 -7.16 0.17 1.78
CA SER A 22 -8.35 0.09 0.92
C SER A 22 -9.49 0.94 1.46
N MET A 23 -9.76 0.81 2.76
CA MET A 23 -10.85 1.54 3.40
C MET A 23 -10.65 3.05 3.38
N LEU A 24 -9.42 3.51 3.65
CA LEU A 24 -9.10 4.92 3.53
C LEU A 24 -9.24 5.43 2.10
N SER A 25 -8.89 4.62 1.10
CA SER A 25 -9.09 4.99 -0.29
C SER A 25 -10.56 5.27 -0.62
N PHE A 26 -11.46 4.38 -0.19
CA PHE A 26 -12.89 4.55 -0.42
C PHE A 26 -13.47 5.71 0.40
N LEU A 27 -13.08 5.83 1.67
CA LEU A 27 -13.55 6.90 2.57
C LEU A 27 -13.07 8.29 2.14
N SER A 28 -11.92 8.38 1.47
CA SER A 28 -11.36 9.64 0.96
C SER A 28 -12.32 10.36 0.00
N SER A 29 -13.17 9.62 -0.71
CA SER A 29 -14.20 10.24 -1.55
C SER A 29 -15.26 11.01 -0.77
N GLY A 30 -15.54 10.61 0.47
CA GLY A 30 -16.47 11.30 1.36
C GLY A 30 -16.01 12.72 1.74
N ILE A 31 -14.73 13.04 1.56
CA ILE A 31 -14.15 14.37 1.78
C ILE A 31 -13.69 15.05 0.49
N GLY A 32 -14.10 14.55 -0.68
CA GLY A 32 -13.81 15.15 -1.98
C GLY A 32 -12.45 14.80 -2.60
N LEU A 33 -11.75 13.80 -2.05
CA LEU A 33 -10.52 13.27 -2.66
C LEU A 33 -10.83 12.17 -3.69
N PRO A 34 -9.97 11.97 -4.71
CA PRO A 34 -10.14 10.90 -5.68
C PRO A 34 -10.07 9.52 -5.02
N VAL A 35 -10.93 8.59 -5.46
CA VAL A 35 -10.86 7.18 -5.06
C VAL A 35 -9.71 6.52 -5.81
N ILE A 36 -8.82 5.86 -5.08
CA ILE A 36 -7.71 5.09 -5.64
C ILE A 36 -8.00 3.60 -5.41
N ASP A 37 -8.81 3.01 -6.29
CA ASP A 37 -9.13 1.58 -6.22
C ASP A 37 -8.01 0.76 -6.91
N VAL A 38 -6.98 0.40 -6.15
CA VAL A 38 -5.81 -0.30 -6.67
C VAL A 38 -6.17 -1.69 -7.20
N GLY A 39 -7.10 -2.40 -6.56
CA GLY A 39 -7.56 -3.70 -7.03
C GLY A 39 -8.24 -3.60 -8.39
N TYR A 40 -9.12 -2.62 -8.57
CA TYR A 40 -9.75 -2.36 -9.86
C TYR A 40 -8.73 -1.91 -10.91
N MET A 41 -7.83 -0.98 -10.59
CA MET A 41 -6.79 -0.51 -11.51
C MET A 41 -5.93 -1.68 -12.02
N LEU A 42 -5.46 -2.56 -11.12
CA LEU A 42 -4.68 -3.74 -11.51
C LEU A 42 -5.48 -4.68 -12.43
N LYS A 43 -6.78 -4.90 -12.13
CA LYS A 43 -7.66 -5.71 -12.98
C LYS A 43 -7.80 -5.12 -14.38
N GLU A 44 -7.98 -3.81 -14.52
CA GLU A 44 -8.05 -3.17 -15.84
C GLU A 44 -6.74 -3.33 -16.61
N ILE A 45 -5.60 -3.18 -15.94
CA ILE A 45 -4.29 -3.35 -16.56
C ILE A 45 -4.06 -4.79 -17.01
N PHE A 46 -4.43 -5.77 -16.18
CA PHE A 46 -4.35 -7.19 -16.57
C PHE A 46 -5.17 -7.48 -17.82
N ASN A 47 -6.36 -6.88 -17.91
CA ASN A 47 -7.28 -7.07 -19.04
C ASN A 47 -6.86 -6.31 -20.29
N HIS A 48 -6.19 -5.17 -20.14
CA HIS A 48 -5.57 -4.47 -21.26
C HIS A 48 -4.50 -5.33 -21.93
N ILE A 49 -3.79 -6.15 -21.15
CA ILE A 49 -2.75 -7.06 -21.66
C ILE A 49 -3.37 -8.40 -22.15
N HIS A 50 -4.46 -8.87 -21.53
CA HIS A 50 -5.11 -10.16 -21.81
C HIS A 50 -6.54 -9.98 -22.31
N GLU A 51 -6.72 -9.32 -23.46
CA GLU A 51 -8.04 -9.02 -24.01
C GLU A 51 -8.90 -10.26 -24.30
N GLN A 52 -8.27 -11.39 -24.62
CA GLN A 52 -8.98 -12.62 -25.01
C GLN A 52 -9.52 -13.42 -23.82
N ASP A 53 -8.88 -13.32 -22.66
CA ASP A 53 -9.23 -14.04 -21.42
C ASP A 53 -9.23 -13.07 -20.24
N PRO A 54 -10.28 -12.25 -20.10
CA PRO A 54 -10.30 -11.17 -19.12
C PRO A 54 -10.37 -11.70 -17.69
N TYR A 55 -9.50 -11.17 -16.85
CA TYR A 55 -9.51 -11.36 -15.41
C TYR A 55 -10.71 -10.65 -14.78
N ASN A 56 -11.25 -11.30 -13.74
CA ASN A 56 -12.25 -10.71 -12.85
C ASN A 56 -11.58 -9.88 -11.73
N ILE A 57 -12.40 -9.18 -10.94
CA ILE A 57 -11.94 -8.31 -9.85
C ILE A 57 -11.19 -9.07 -8.74
N LEU A 58 -11.40 -10.38 -8.58
CA LEU A 58 -10.70 -11.17 -7.57
C LEU A 58 -9.20 -11.18 -7.82
N TRP A 59 -8.76 -11.21 -9.08
CA TRP A 59 -7.34 -11.21 -9.43
C TRP A 59 -6.66 -9.88 -9.18
N GLY A 60 -7.32 -8.77 -9.49
CA GLY A 60 -6.83 -7.43 -9.16
C GLY A 60 -6.69 -7.23 -7.65
N ASN A 61 -7.71 -7.63 -6.89
CA ASN A 61 -7.65 -7.62 -5.42
C ASN A 61 -6.57 -8.56 -4.88
N ALA A 62 -6.45 -9.78 -5.40
CA ALA A 62 -5.41 -10.73 -4.98
C ALA A 62 -4.00 -10.14 -5.17
N ALA A 63 -3.72 -9.58 -6.34
CA ALA A 63 -2.45 -8.93 -6.62
C ALA A 63 -2.19 -7.75 -5.66
N TYR A 64 -3.21 -6.94 -5.39
CA TYR A 64 -3.12 -5.82 -4.45
C TYR A 64 -2.80 -6.27 -3.01
N TYR A 65 -3.51 -7.27 -2.49
CA TYR A 65 -3.25 -7.83 -1.15
C TYR A 65 -1.88 -8.53 -1.06
N ILE A 66 -1.45 -9.21 -2.11
CA ILE A 66 -0.08 -9.77 -2.19
C ILE A 66 0.96 -8.66 -2.15
N GLY A 67 0.75 -7.56 -2.88
CA GLY A 67 1.62 -6.38 -2.83
C GLY A 67 1.74 -5.82 -1.41
N GLY A 68 0.63 -5.73 -0.69
CA GLY A 68 0.62 -5.38 0.73
C GLY A 68 1.41 -6.33 1.63
N ILE A 69 1.22 -7.65 1.47
CA ILE A 69 2.03 -8.64 2.20
C ILE A 69 3.52 -8.46 1.91
N LEU A 70 3.90 -8.23 0.66
CA LEU A 70 5.29 -8.00 0.27
C LEU A 70 5.87 -6.73 0.91
N LEU A 71 5.09 -5.65 1.01
CA LEU A 71 5.51 -4.46 1.75
C LEU A 71 5.74 -4.78 3.23
N ALA A 72 4.83 -5.51 3.88
CA ALA A 72 5.02 -5.94 5.27
C ALA A 72 6.29 -6.77 5.47
N LEU A 73 6.58 -7.71 4.55
CA LEU A 73 7.81 -8.49 4.56
C LEU A 73 9.04 -7.61 4.37
N ILE A 74 8.98 -6.62 3.47
CA ILE A 74 10.08 -5.66 3.26
C ILE A 74 10.37 -4.88 4.55
N TRP A 75 9.33 -4.43 5.26
CA TRP A 75 9.50 -3.77 6.54
C TRP A 75 10.28 -4.64 7.52
N VAL A 76 9.76 -5.83 7.81
CA VAL A 76 10.30 -6.74 8.82
C VAL A 76 11.73 -7.17 8.48
N VAL A 77 12.03 -7.47 7.22
CA VAL A 77 13.33 -8.02 6.82
C VAL A 77 14.40 -6.93 6.68
N PHE A 78 14.04 -5.74 6.21
CA PHE A 78 15.05 -4.75 5.80
C PHE A 78 15.03 -3.44 6.57
N LEU A 79 13.94 -3.10 7.25
CA LEU A 79 13.74 -1.74 7.78
C LEU A 79 13.54 -1.67 9.29
N ASP A 80 12.97 -2.70 9.92
CA ASP A 80 12.58 -2.68 11.34
C ASP A 80 13.74 -2.26 12.26
N ASP A 81 14.93 -2.86 12.08
CA ASP A 81 16.12 -2.56 12.88
C ASP A 81 16.90 -1.31 12.42
N ARG A 82 16.54 -0.72 11.27
CA ARG A 82 17.29 0.39 10.65
C ARG A 82 16.64 1.74 10.86
N ILE A 83 15.33 1.78 11.05
CA ILE A 83 14.57 3.01 11.15
C ILE A 83 14.34 3.32 12.64
N PRO A 84 14.97 4.37 13.19
CA PRO A 84 14.79 4.71 14.59
C PRO A 84 13.41 5.29 14.86
N GLY A 85 12.89 5.09 16.07
CA GLY A 85 11.63 5.67 16.53
C GLY A 85 10.74 4.65 17.23
N ASN A 86 9.59 5.11 17.72
CA ASN A 86 8.52 4.23 18.16
C ASN A 86 7.68 3.75 16.96
N TRP A 87 6.81 2.77 17.18
CA TRP A 87 5.96 2.17 16.15
C TRP A 87 5.18 3.22 15.33
N LEU A 88 4.70 4.30 15.97
CA LEU A 88 3.91 5.33 15.29
C LEU A 88 4.78 6.15 14.34
N VAL A 89 5.94 6.60 14.81
CA VAL A 89 6.90 7.37 14.01
C VAL A 89 7.45 6.53 12.86
N GLN A 90 7.77 5.26 13.14
CA GLN A 90 8.17 4.27 12.12
C GLN A 90 7.07 4.08 11.06
N GLY A 91 5.82 3.90 11.49
CA GLY A 91 4.67 3.73 10.59
C GLY A 91 4.40 4.95 9.71
N ILE A 92 4.53 6.16 10.26
CA ILE A 92 4.42 7.42 9.50
C ILE A 92 5.54 7.50 8.46
N MET A 93 6.79 7.29 8.86
CA MET A 93 7.93 7.32 7.94
C MET A 93 7.78 6.28 6.83
N TYR A 94 7.32 5.08 7.17
CA TYR A 94 7.11 4.02 6.20
C TYR A 94 6.01 4.37 5.20
N GLY A 95 4.87 4.87 5.67
CA GLY A 95 3.78 5.32 4.80
C GLY A 95 4.20 6.46 3.85
N ILE A 96 4.99 7.42 4.33
CA ILE A 96 5.58 8.47 3.48
C ILE A 96 6.50 7.85 2.43
N GLY A 97 7.39 6.93 2.83
CA GLY A 97 8.30 6.23 1.94
C GLY A 97 7.57 5.48 0.82
N ILE A 98 6.54 4.73 1.18
CA ILE A 98 5.70 4.02 0.20
C ILE A 98 5.02 5.03 -0.73
N SER A 99 4.51 6.15 -0.22
CA SER A 99 3.87 7.19 -1.04
C SER A 99 4.80 7.76 -2.10
N ILE A 100 6.06 8.04 -1.72
CA ILE A 100 7.07 8.56 -2.65
C ILE A 100 7.39 7.50 -3.72
N ILE A 101 7.65 6.26 -3.30
CA ILE A 101 7.94 5.16 -4.24
C ILE A 101 6.75 4.93 -5.17
N ALA A 102 5.52 4.99 -4.66
CA ALA A 102 4.32 4.86 -5.45
C ALA A 102 4.20 5.98 -6.48
N ALA A 103 4.31 7.23 -6.06
CA ALA A 103 4.17 8.40 -6.92
C ALA A 103 5.27 8.51 -7.99
N VAL A 104 6.49 8.04 -7.72
CA VAL A 104 7.64 8.19 -8.62
C VAL A 104 7.87 6.96 -9.50
N ILE A 105 7.57 5.76 -9.00
CA ILE A 105 7.95 4.51 -9.65
C ILE A 105 6.72 3.67 -9.98
N ILE A 106 5.94 3.30 -8.97
CA ILE A 106 4.90 2.28 -9.14
C ILE A 106 3.73 2.80 -9.97
N SER A 107 3.14 3.94 -9.61
CA SER A 107 2.00 4.52 -10.31
C SER A 107 2.31 4.84 -11.77
N PRO A 108 3.46 5.46 -12.13
CA PRO A 108 3.85 5.63 -13.53
C PRO A 108 4.02 4.29 -14.26
N ALA A 109 4.73 3.32 -13.67
CA ALA A 109 5.00 2.04 -14.33
C ALA A 109 3.72 1.23 -14.58
N ILE A 110 2.85 1.16 -13.57
CA ILE A 110 1.59 0.41 -13.62
C ILE A 110 0.62 1.07 -14.61
N SER A 111 0.45 2.40 -14.55
CA SER A 111 -0.42 3.11 -15.50
C SER A 111 0.06 2.91 -16.94
N MET A 112 1.37 3.08 -17.21
CA MET A 112 1.91 2.90 -18.57
C MET A 112 1.63 1.50 -19.14
N ALA A 113 1.61 0.47 -18.29
CA ALA A 113 1.25 -0.89 -18.70
C ALA A 113 -0.24 -1.03 -19.08
N GLY A 114 -1.10 -0.11 -18.61
CA GLY A 114 -2.50 0.02 -19.00
C GLY A 114 -2.76 0.98 -20.16
N GLY A 115 -1.73 1.51 -20.82
CA GLY A 115 -1.84 2.35 -22.01
C GLY A 115 -1.87 3.87 -21.77
N GLU A 116 -1.88 4.32 -20.52
CA GLU A 116 -1.84 5.75 -20.15
C GLU A 116 -0.78 6.02 -19.09
N SER A 117 -0.06 7.14 -19.12
CA SER A 117 0.88 7.48 -18.04
C SER A 117 0.19 8.35 -16.99
N PHE A 118 0.35 8.03 -15.71
CA PHE A 118 0.04 8.97 -14.63
C PHE A 118 1.13 10.05 -14.44
N GLY A 119 2.33 9.81 -14.99
CA GLY A 119 3.46 10.71 -14.85
C GLY A 119 4.05 10.69 -13.44
N LEU A 120 5.27 11.20 -13.29
CA LEU A 120 5.89 11.34 -11.97
C LEU A 120 5.01 12.23 -11.09
N PHE A 121 4.74 11.81 -9.85
CA PHE A 121 3.86 12.54 -8.93
C PHE A 121 2.47 12.86 -9.51
N TYR A 122 1.94 11.95 -10.34
CA TYR A 122 0.60 12.09 -10.93
C TYR A 122 0.44 13.32 -11.85
N LEU A 123 1.55 13.89 -12.36
CA LEU A 123 1.54 15.13 -13.14
C LEU A 123 0.71 15.06 -14.43
N ASP A 124 0.51 13.86 -14.98
CA ASP A 124 -0.29 13.65 -16.20
C ASP A 124 -1.77 13.39 -15.88
N THR A 125 -2.16 13.40 -14.61
CA THR A 125 -3.57 13.22 -14.18
C THR A 125 -4.31 14.55 -14.10
N TRP A 126 -5.65 14.50 -14.09
CA TRP A 126 -6.52 15.69 -13.99
C TRP A 126 -6.35 16.47 -12.68
N PHE A 127 -6.04 15.77 -11.58
CA PHE A 127 -5.93 16.36 -10.24
C PHE A 127 -4.67 15.90 -9.49
N PRO A 128 -3.45 16.28 -9.94
CA PRO A 128 -2.20 15.71 -9.42
C PRO A 128 -2.05 15.86 -7.90
N VAL A 129 -2.33 17.07 -7.38
CA VAL A 129 -2.22 17.37 -5.94
C VAL A 129 -3.20 16.54 -5.11
N LEU A 130 -4.43 16.35 -5.59
CA LEU A 130 -5.43 15.56 -4.87
C LEU A 130 -5.07 14.07 -4.89
N ASN A 131 -4.50 13.57 -5.99
CA ASN A 131 -3.98 12.21 -6.08
C ASN A 131 -2.78 11.98 -5.13
N ILE A 132 -1.89 12.96 -5.00
CA ILE A 132 -0.79 12.91 -4.03
C ILE A 132 -1.34 12.85 -2.59
N ILE A 133 -2.33 13.68 -2.26
CA ILE A 133 -2.91 13.71 -0.91
C ILE A 133 -3.66 12.41 -0.60
N ALA A 134 -4.51 11.94 -1.52
CA ALA A 134 -5.22 10.67 -1.37
C ALA A 134 -4.26 9.50 -1.22
N GLY A 135 -3.23 9.45 -2.07
CA GLY A 135 -2.15 8.47 -1.99
C GLY A 135 -1.37 8.56 -0.68
N LEU A 136 -1.09 9.75 -0.17
CA LEU A 136 -0.40 9.90 1.11
C LEU A 136 -1.25 9.35 2.25
N ILE A 137 -2.53 9.71 2.32
CA ILE A 137 -3.45 9.26 3.37
C ILE A 137 -3.56 7.73 3.38
N MET A 138 -3.73 7.11 2.21
CA MET A 138 -3.87 5.65 2.13
C MET A 138 -2.61 4.92 2.63
N HIS A 139 -1.42 5.37 2.22
CA HIS A 139 -0.17 4.73 2.62
C HIS A 139 0.23 5.05 4.06
N LEU A 140 -0.13 6.22 4.60
CA LEU A 140 -0.01 6.49 6.03
C LEU A 140 -0.87 5.52 6.83
N GLY A 141 -2.11 5.26 6.40
CA GLY A 141 -2.94 4.24 7.01
C GLY A 141 -2.32 2.86 6.98
N TYR A 142 -1.76 2.46 5.82
CA TYR A 142 -1.01 1.22 5.71
C TYR A 142 0.13 1.14 6.73
N GLY A 143 1.03 2.14 6.74
CA GLY A 143 2.21 2.14 7.59
C GLY A 143 1.86 2.15 9.08
N ILE A 144 0.95 3.01 9.50
CA ILE A 144 0.51 3.10 10.90
C ILE A 144 -0.15 1.80 11.36
N THR A 145 -1.07 1.24 10.55
CA THR A 145 -1.76 -0.01 10.91
C THR A 145 -0.81 -1.20 10.94
N LEU A 146 0.10 -1.31 9.97
CA LEU A 146 1.11 -2.37 9.95
C LEU A 146 1.94 -2.36 11.23
N LEU A 147 2.50 -1.20 11.57
CA LEU A 147 3.39 -1.09 12.72
C LEU A 147 2.65 -1.23 14.05
N LEU A 148 1.40 -0.78 14.13
CA LEU A 148 0.55 -1.03 15.30
C LEU A 148 0.29 -2.53 15.48
N CYS A 149 -0.04 -3.26 14.41
CA CYS A 149 -0.28 -4.70 14.47
C CYS A 149 0.98 -5.49 14.87
N LEU A 150 2.14 -5.11 14.33
CA LEU A 150 3.42 -5.72 14.69
C LEU A 150 3.78 -5.43 16.15
N GLU A 151 3.64 -4.19 16.61
CA GLU A 151 3.86 -3.81 18.01
C GLU A 151 2.95 -4.60 18.96
N TYR A 152 1.67 -4.70 18.61
CA TYR A 152 0.72 -5.51 19.36
C TYR A 152 1.15 -6.98 19.40
N SER A 153 1.55 -7.55 18.26
CA SER A 153 2.01 -8.94 18.20
C SER A 153 3.26 -9.20 19.04
N ASP A 154 4.20 -8.25 19.11
CA ASP A 154 5.43 -8.38 19.91
C ASP A 154 5.11 -8.35 21.42
N HIS A 155 4.21 -7.46 21.84
CA HIS A 155 3.82 -7.31 23.25
C HIS A 155 3.25 -8.61 23.86
N PHE A 156 2.44 -9.36 23.10
CA PHE A 156 1.86 -10.63 23.57
C PHE A 156 2.80 -11.83 23.51
N LYS A 157 3.98 -11.70 22.88
CA LYS A 157 5.03 -12.73 22.95
C LYS A 157 5.93 -12.60 24.17
N SER A 158 5.98 -11.43 24.78
CA SER A 158 6.81 -11.16 25.95
C SER A 158 6.20 -11.59 27.29
N ASP A 159 4.96 -12.11 27.28
CA ASP A 159 4.24 -12.70 28.42
C ASP A 159 4.29 -14.24 28.39
#